data_AF-A0A9P7BFM0-F1
#
_entry.id   AF-A0A9P7BFM0-F1
#
_cell.length_a   1.000
_cell.length_b   1.000
_cell.length_c   1.000
_cell.angle_alpha   90.00
_cell.angle_beta   90.00
_cell.angle_gamma   90.00
#
_symmetry.space_group_name_H-M   'P 1'
#
loop_
_entity.id
_entity.type
_entity.pdbx_description
1 polymer ?
#
loop_
_entity_poly.entity_id
_entity_poly.type
_entity_poly.pdbx_seq_one_letter_code
_entity_poly.pdbx_strand_id
1 'polypeptide(L)'
;MVQLVKRELYGGAITMDLPADMIDASMFRQIPDTQEVYVSKENPDYSIIIDLLECVPATTLYNALDEHMQEITRLNGATLKTTKMLSQRDTTTNSNINSSSNSETIVPAFAGVRVFEQQVAKFGKQQDVESVVIAIGLVRLPSPANSDILITVNNHVTSSSTATLETLTATLVHSLSVVDPALFVA
;
A
#
# COMPACT_ATOMS: atom_id res chain seq x y z
N MET A 1 -19.39 -7.25 5.03
CA MET A 1 -18.56 -6.14 4.55
C MET A 1 -17.69 -5.70 5.71
N VAL A 2 -16.39 -5.49 5.50
CA VAL A 2 -15.48 -5.01 6.54
C VAL A 2 -15.86 -3.57 6.88
N GLN A 3 -16.00 -3.26 8.17
CA GLN A 3 -16.24 -1.90 8.61
C GLN A 3 -14.95 -1.09 8.49
N LEU A 4 -15.00 0.04 7.79
CA LEU A 4 -13.88 0.96 7.65
C LEU A 4 -14.08 2.18 8.56
N VAL A 5 -12.96 2.73 9.05
CA VAL A 5 -12.91 3.90 9.91
C VAL A 5 -11.83 4.83 9.37
N LYS A 6 -12.16 6.11 9.22
CA LYS A 6 -11.21 7.15 8.81
C LYS A 6 -10.10 7.31 9.85
N ARG A 7 -8.85 7.33 9.39
CA ARG A 7 -7.64 7.55 10.19
C ARG A 7 -6.86 8.74 9.65
N GLU A 8 -6.19 9.42 10.57
CA GLU A 8 -5.16 10.41 10.27
C GLU A 8 -3.81 9.69 10.23
N LEU A 9 -3.03 9.98 9.19
CA LEU A 9 -1.70 9.44 8.92
C LEU A 9 -0.71 10.60 8.88
N TYR A 10 0.54 10.37 9.29
CA TYR A 10 1.61 11.37 9.27
C TYR A 10 1.22 12.68 9.96
N GLY A 11 0.70 12.57 11.19
CA GLY A 11 0.22 13.74 11.95
C GLY A 11 -0.99 14.44 11.35
N GLY A 12 -1.78 13.76 10.50
CA GLY A 12 -2.98 14.30 9.86
C GLY A 12 -2.75 14.90 8.48
N ALA A 13 -1.51 14.89 7.97
CA ALA A 13 -1.21 15.36 6.62
C ALA A 13 -1.85 14.48 5.53
N ILE A 14 -2.13 13.21 5.83
CA ILE A 14 -2.90 12.30 4.99
C ILE A 14 -4.07 11.75 5.81
N THR A 15 -5.20 11.49 5.16
CA THR A 15 -6.28 10.69 5.73
C THR A 15 -6.65 9.52 4.84
N MET A 16 -7.08 8.42 5.45
CA MET A 16 -7.43 7.20 4.74
C MET A 16 -8.38 6.35 5.60
N ASP A 17 -9.29 5.63 4.97
CA ASP A 17 -10.15 4.68 5.66
C ASP A 17 -9.41 3.35 5.83
N LEU A 18 -9.33 2.83 7.06
CA LEU A 18 -8.73 1.54 7.37
C LEU A 18 -9.75 0.60 8.05
N PRO A 19 -9.59 -0.73 7.97
CA PRO A 19 -10.42 -1.67 8.72
C PRO A 19 -10.47 -1.34 10.22
N ALA A 20 -11.65 -1.42 10.81
CA ALA A 20 -11.89 -1.00 12.20
C ALA A 20 -11.08 -1.80 13.24
N ASP A 21 -10.68 -3.03 12.90
CA ASP A 21 -9.90 -3.95 13.72
C ASP A 21 -8.40 -3.63 13.74
N MET A 22 -7.93 -2.71 12.90
CA MET A 22 -6.52 -2.31 12.83
C MET A 22 -6.06 -1.56 14.09
N ILE A 23 -4.87 -1.92 14.57
CA ILE A 23 -4.11 -1.17 15.57
C ILE A 23 -2.86 -0.61 14.94
N ASP A 24 -2.56 0.65 15.26
CA ASP A 24 -1.29 1.27 14.92
C ASP A 24 -0.13 0.60 15.69
N ALA A 25 0.83 0.05 14.94
CA ALA A 25 2.00 -0.63 15.48
C ALA A 25 2.98 0.33 16.17
N SER A 26 2.91 1.64 15.89
CA SER A 26 3.72 2.68 16.55
C SER A 26 3.51 2.72 18.07
N MET A 27 2.33 2.26 18.53
CA MET A 27 2.00 2.13 19.95
C MET A 27 2.88 1.13 20.68
N PHE A 28 3.52 0.19 19.97
CA PHE A 28 4.28 -0.91 20.57
C PHE A 28 5.75 -0.93 20.15
N ARG A 29 6.11 -0.31 19.02
CA ARG A 29 7.49 -0.24 18.53
C ARG A 29 7.70 1.01 17.69
N GLN A 30 8.95 1.42 17.54
CA GLN A 30 9.29 2.45 16.57
C GLN A 30 9.07 1.95 15.14
N ILE A 31 8.52 2.84 14.30
CA ILE A 31 8.27 2.66 12.87
C ILE A 31 9.04 3.77 12.14
N PRO A 32 9.61 3.53 10.94
CA PRO A 32 10.25 4.59 10.16
C PRO A 32 9.30 5.78 9.93
N ASP A 33 9.85 6.99 9.88
CA ASP A 33 9.05 8.22 9.74
C ASP A 33 8.24 8.27 8.44
N THR A 34 8.69 7.57 7.39
CA THR A 34 7.99 7.46 6.10
C THR A 34 6.89 6.40 6.11
N GLN A 35 6.70 5.68 7.22
CA GLN A 35 5.81 4.54 7.30
C GLN A 35 4.73 4.70 8.37
N GLU A 36 3.55 4.20 8.03
CA GLU A 36 2.43 3.97 8.93
C GLU A 36 2.09 2.48 8.87
N VAL A 37 2.17 1.79 10.02
CA VAL A 37 2.03 0.33 10.07
C VAL A 37 0.87 -0.05 10.96
N TYR A 38 -0.09 -0.79 10.39
CA TYR A 38 -1.27 -1.26 11.07
C TYR A 38 -1.32 -2.79 11.06
N VAL A 39 -1.69 -3.38 12.20
CA VAL A 39 -1.84 -4.83 12.39
C VAL A 39 -3.24 -5.15 12.89
N SER A 40 -3.82 -6.26 12.44
CA SER A 40 -5.16 -6.66 12.86
C SER A 40 -5.17 -7.22 14.29
N LYS A 41 -6.21 -6.85 15.06
CA LYS A 41 -6.52 -7.47 16.36
C LYS A 41 -6.97 -8.92 16.26
N GLU A 42 -7.64 -9.25 15.15
CA GLU A 42 -8.38 -10.50 14.99
C GLU A 42 -7.61 -11.52 14.15
N ASN A 43 -6.76 -11.06 13.22
CA ASN A 43 -5.97 -11.90 12.34
C ASN A 43 -4.47 -11.52 12.41
N PRO A 44 -3.61 -12.34 13.05
CA PRO A 44 -2.19 -12.02 13.20
C PRO A 44 -1.44 -11.91 11.87
N ASP A 45 -1.99 -12.50 10.80
CA ASP A 45 -1.37 -12.51 9.48
C ASP A 45 -1.88 -11.38 8.57
N TYR A 46 -2.69 -10.46 9.11
CA TYR A 46 -3.25 -9.34 8.38
C TYR A 46 -2.62 -8.02 8.84
N SER A 47 -1.92 -7.37 7.93
CA SER A 47 -1.28 -6.07 8.17
C SER A 47 -1.41 -5.14 6.98
N ILE A 48 -1.49 -3.84 7.25
CA ILE A 48 -1.47 -2.78 6.24
C ILE A 48 -0.29 -1.87 6.55
N ILE A 49 0.54 -1.61 5.55
CA ILE A 49 1.65 -0.67 5.60
C ILE A 49 1.37 0.42 4.58
N ILE A 50 1.48 1.67 4.97
CA ILE A 50 1.48 2.81 4.07
C ILE A 50 2.87 3.40 4.13
N ASP A 51 3.55 3.52 2.99
CA ASP A 51 4.94 4.01 2.90
C ASP A 51 5.03 5.15 1.88
N LEU A 52 5.78 6.19 2.23
CA LEU A 52 6.10 7.32 1.36
C LEU A 52 7.47 7.08 0.71
N LEU A 53 7.46 6.82 -0.59
CA LEU A 53 8.65 6.45 -1.36
C LEU A 53 8.96 7.50 -2.43
N GLU A 54 10.21 7.55 -2.87
CA GLU A 54 10.55 8.22 -4.13
C GLU A 54 9.87 7.51 -5.32
N CYS A 55 9.51 8.27 -6.34
CA CYS A 55 9.00 7.70 -7.59
C CYS A 55 10.00 6.71 -8.21
N VAL A 56 9.59 5.45 -8.39
CA VAL A 56 10.35 4.49 -9.22
C VAL A 56 10.45 4.99 -10.67
N PRO A 57 11.52 4.63 -11.43
CA PRO A 57 11.78 5.10 -12.79
C PRO A 57 10.85 4.45 -13.84
N ALA A 58 9.54 4.64 -13.66
CA ALA A 58 8.47 4.13 -14.51
C ALA A 58 7.57 5.30 -14.95
N THR A 59 7.01 5.22 -16.15
CA THR A 59 6.11 6.27 -16.69
C THR A 59 4.64 5.86 -16.71
N THR A 60 4.34 4.59 -16.45
CA THR A 60 2.98 4.03 -16.43
C THR A 60 2.68 3.39 -15.09
N LEU A 61 1.41 3.35 -14.72
CA LEU A 61 0.92 2.69 -13.51
C LEU A 61 1.42 1.25 -13.40
N TYR A 62 1.28 0.46 -14.46
CA TYR A 62 1.62 -0.97 -14.41
C TYR A 62 3.12 -1.24 -14.34
N ASN A 63 3.95 -0.38 -14.93
CA ASN A 63 5.40 -0.50 -14.78
C ASN A 63 5.81 -0.10 -13.35
N ALA A 64 5.20 0.95 -12.77
CA ALA A 64 5.48 1.36 -11.40
C ALA A 64 5.06 0.28 -10.38
N LEU A 65 3.86 -0.30 -10.54
CA LEU A 65 3.41 -1.45 -9.74
C LEU A 65 4.32 -2.67 -9.92
N ASP A 66 4.91 -2.85 -11.09
CA ASP A 66 5.86 -3.93 -11.34
C ASP A 66 7.17 -3.73 -10.58
N GLU A 67 7.78 -2.55 -10.68
CA GLU A 67 9.01 -2.21 -9.92
C GLU A 67 8.80 -2.41 -8.40
N HIS A 68 7.70 -1.89 -7.84
CA HIS A 68 7.38 -2.06 -6.42
C HIS A 68 7.16 -3.53 -6.04
N MET A 69 6.46 -4.31 -6.88
CA MET A 69 6.29 -5.76 -6.66
C MET A 69 7.65 -6.50 -6.70
N GLN A 70 8.52 -6.17 -7.65
CA GLN A 70 9.84 -6.79 -7.76
C GLN A 70 10.70 -6.50 -6.52
N GLU A 71 10.65 -5.27 -5.99
CA GLU A 71 11.38 -4.90 -4.78
C GLU A 71 10.86 -5.64 -3.54
N ILE A 72 9.53 -5.71 -3.34
CA ILE A 72 8.94 -6.52 -2.27
C ILE A 72 9.34 -8.00 -2.40
N THR A 73 9.35 -8.54 -3.62
CA THR A 73 9.81 -9.91 -3.90
C THR A 73 11.25 -10.12 -3.42
N ARG A 74 12.13 -9.18 -3.73
CA ARG A 74 13.54 -9.23 -3.35
C ARG A 74 13.72 -9.15 -1.83
N LEU A 75 12.99 -8.25 -1.16
CA LEU A 75 13.03 -8.07 0.29
C LEU A 75 12.54 -9.31 1.05
N ASN A 76 11.54 -10.00 0.51
CA ASN A 76 11.04 -11.26 1.07
C ASN A 76 11.95 -12.46 0.78
N GLY A 77 13.05 -12.29 0.04
CA GLY A 77 13.94 -13.40 -0.36
C GLY A 77 13.30 -14.37 -1.36
N ALA A 78 12.21 -13.96 -2.02
CA ALA A 78 11.58 -14.70 -3.11
C ALA A 78 12.26 -14.36 -4.46
N THR A 79 11.85 -15.04 -5.52
CA THR A 79 12.29 -14.76 -6.89
C THR A 79 11.10 -14.50 -7.79
N LEU A 80 11.33 -13.84 -8.94
CA LEU A 80 10.27 -13.66 -9.94
C LEU A 80 9.76 -15.00 -10.50
N LYS A 81 10.55 -16.07 -10.44
CA LYS A 81 10.10 -17.42 -10.81
C LYS A 81 9.09 -18.00 -9.82
N THR A 82 9.16 -17.56 -8.57
CA THR A 82 8.29 -17.98 -7.46
C THR A 82 7.26 -16.91 -7.11
N THR A 83 7.07 -15.92 -8.00
CA THR A 83 6.10 -14.83 -7.85
C THR A 83 5.12 -14.88 -9.01
N LYS A 84 3.82 -14.80 -8.69
CA LYS A 84 2.74 -14.88 -9.66
C LYS A 84 1.81 -13.69 -9.48
N MET A 85 1.71 -12.83 -10.48
CA MET A 85 0.65 -11.83 -10.53
C MET A 85 -0.71 -12.53 -10.63
N LEU A 86 -1.63 -12.18 -9.74
CA LEU A 86 -2.99 -12.73 -9.68
C LEU A 86 -4.00 -11.80 -10.32
N SER A 87 -3.90 -10.49 -10.05
CA SER A 87 -4.78 -9.46 -10.63
C SER A 87 -4.13 -8.09 -10.63
N GLN A 88 -4.68 -7.19 -11.44
CA GLN A 88 -4.33 -5.78 -11.44
C GLN A 88 -5.52 -4.94 -11.89
N ARG A 89 -5.60 -3.72 -11.38
CA ARG A 89 -6.73 -2.83 -11.62
C ARG A 89 -6.34 -1.36 -11.48
N ASP A 90 -6.88 -0.53 -12.37
CA ASP A 90 -6.84 0.93 -12.22
C ASP A 90 -7.87 1.37 -11.18
N THR A 91 -7.52 2.39 -10.39
CA THR A 91 -8.43 3.02 -9.46
C THR A 91 -8.19 4.53 -9.42
N THR A 92 -9.03 5.24 -8.68
CA THR A 92 -8.86 6.66 -8.41
C THR A 92 -8.72 6.85 -6.91
N THR A 93 -8.24 8.02 -6.50
CA THR A 93 -8.25 8.45 -5.10
C THR A 93 -9.33 9.52 -4.90
N ASN A 94 -9.81 9.69 -3.68
CA ASN A 94 -10.65 10.81 -3.28
C ASN A 94 -9.85 12.09 -3.02
N SER A 95 -8.58 12.15 -3.45
CA SER A 95 -7.74 13.33 -3.39
C SER A 95 -8.19 14.39 -4.42
N ASN A 96 -9.43 14.86 -4.31
CA ASN A 96 -9.84 16.14 -4.89
C ASN A 96 -9.37 17.24 -3.93
N ILE A 97 -8.11 17.62 -4.06
CA ILE A 97 -7.48 18.67 -3.23
C ILE A 97 -8.00 20.02 -3.70
N ASN A 98 -9.12 20.47 -3.15
CA ASN A 98 -9.53 21.86 -3.23
C ASN A 98 -8.82 22.61 -2.09
N SER A 99 -7.59 23.06 -2.32
CA SER A 99 -6.91 23.98 -1.41
C SER A 99 -7.72 25.27 -1.31
N SER A 100 -8.21 25.59 -0.11
CA SER A 100 -8.70 26.93 0.18
C SER A 100 -7.55 27.93 -0.01
N SER A 101 -7.63 28.73 -1.09
CA SER A 101 -6.81 29.91 -1.38
C SER A 101 -5.30 29.78 -1.07
N ASN A 102 -4.51 29.37 -2.08
CA ASN A 102 -3.06 29.54 -2.24
C ASN A 102 -2.12 28.33 -2.04
N SER A 103 -2.61 27.09 -1.94
CA SER A 103 -1.74 25.89 -1.97
C SER A 103 -1.92 25.09 -3.27
N GLU A 104 -0.82 24.68 -3.90
CA GLU A 104 -0.83 23.87 -5.12
C GLU A 104 -1.64 22.57 -4.92
N THR A 105 -2.58 22.30 -5.82
CA THR A 105 -3.38 21.07 -5.82
C THR A 105 -2.51 19.91 -6.34
N ILE A 106 -2.19 18.94 -5.49
CA ILE A 106 -1.44 17.74 -5.92
C ILE A 106 -2.39 16.69 -6.50
N VAL A 107 -2.69 16.76 -7.80
CA VAL A 107 -3.48 15.71 -8.47
C VAL A 107 -2.61 14.47 -8.68
N PRO A 108 -3.02 13.27 -8.23
CA PRO A 108 -2.29 12.05 -8.54
C PRO A 108 -2.21 11.80 -10.05
N ALA A 109 -1.03 11.43 -10.55
CA ALA A 109 -0.81 11.11 -11.96
C ALA A 109 -1.53 9.80 -12.33
N PHE A 110 -1.50 8.83 -11.43
CA PHE A 110 -2.26 7.59 -11.53
C PHE A 110 -2.41 6.93 -10.16
N ALA A 111 -3.42 6.06 -10.06
CA ALA A 111 -3.58 5.18 -8.92
C ALA A 111 -4.05 3.79 -9.37
N GLY A 112 -3.63 2.75 -8.67
CA GLY A 112 -3.96 1.38 -9.05
C GLY A 112 -3.63 0.36 -7.99
N VAL A 113 -4.02 -0.87 -8.26
CA VAL A 113 -3.82 -2.02 -7.39
C VAL A 113 -3.22 -3.17 -8.17
N ARG A 114 -2.35 -3.93 -7.51
CA ARG A 114 -1.87 -5.23 -8.00
C ARG A 114 -1.93 -6.24 -6.87
N VAL A 115 -2.39 -7.44 -7.17
CA VAL A 115 -2.35 -8.59 -6.26
C VAL A 115 -1.43 -9.64 -6.83
N PHE A 116 -0.54 -10.19 -6.00
CA PHE A 116 0.42 -11.21 -6.40
C PHE A 116 0.63 -12.21 -5.26
N GLU A 117 0.99 -13.43 -5.63
CA GLU A 117 1.37 -14.51 -4.72
C GLU A 117 2.87 -14.72 -4.82
N GLN A 118 3.53 -14.91 -3.69
CA GLN A 118 4.94 -15.29 -3.61
C GLN A 118 5.10 -16.58 -2.83
N GLN A 119 5.99 -17.43 -3.30
CA GLN A 119 6.47 -18.59 -2.56
C GLN A 119 7.81 -18.24 -1.89
N VAL A 120 7.80 -18.24 -0.55
CA VAL A 120 8.92 -17.86 0.31
C VAL A 120 9.40 -19.08 1.10
N ALA A 121 10.71 -19.33 1.10
CA ALA A 121 11.30 -20.44 1.86
C ALA A 121 11.40 -20.07 3.35
N LYS A 122 10.89 -20.92 4.24
CA LYS A 122 11.10 -20.79 5.68
C LYS A 122 12.54 -21.11 6.04
N PHE A 123 13.22 -20.18 6.71
CA PHE A 123 14.57 -20.35 7.26
C PHE A 123 15.62 -20.83 6.24
N GLY A 124 15.47 -20.45 4.96
CA GLY A 124 16.40 -20.83 3.89
C GLY A 124 16.35 -22.31 3.49
N LYS A 125 15.40 -23.11 4.01
CA LYS A 125 15.21 -24.50 3.62
C LYS A 125 14.22 -24.58 2.46
N GLN A 126 14.68 -25.02 1.29
CA GLN A 126 13.87 -25.12 0.07
C GLN A 126 12.67 -26.08 0.16
N GLN A 127 12.56 -26.89 1.22
CA GLN A 127 11.49 -27.87 1.40
C GLN A 127 10.26 -27.34 2.15
N ASP A 128 10.39 -26.22 2.88
CA ASP A 128 9.28 -25.60 3.63
C ASP A 128 8.96 -24.25 3.01
N VAL A 129 8.12 -24.26 1.97
CA VAL A 129 7.71 -23.06 1.23
C VAL A 129 6.33 -22.61 1.69
N GLU A 130 6.19 -21.34 2.04
CA GLU A 130 4.91 -20.72 2.35
C GLU A 130 4.48 -19.79 1.21
N SER A 131 3.20 -19.89 0.81
CA SER A 131 2.57 -18.95 -0.11
C SER A 131 2.07 -17.74 0.67
N VAL A 132 2.48 -16.55 0.26
CA VAL A 132 1.98 -15.27 0.78
C VAL A 132 1.30 -14.52 -0.35
N VAL A 133 0.05 -14.11 -0.15
CA VAL A 133 -0.66 -13.24 -1.08
C VAL A 133 -0.55 -11.81 -0.57
N ILE A 134 -0.05 -10.93 -1.44
CA ILE A 134 0.18 -9.53 -1.14
C ILE A 134 -0.61 -8.72 -2.15
N ALA A 135 -1.32 -7.71 -1.67
CA ALA A 135 -1.87 -6.67 -2.53
C ALA A 135 -1.13 -5.37 -2.27
N ILE A 136 -0.75 -4.68 -3.35
CA ILE A 136 -0.20 -3.34 -3.30
C ILE A 136 -1.18 -2.37 -3.96
N GLY A 137 -1.42 -1.25 -3.30
CA GLY A 137 -2.06 -0.06 -3.85
C GLY A 137 -1.00 1.00 -4.09
N LEU A 138 -1.06 1.70 -5.21
CA LEU A 138 -0.13 2.77 -5.56
C LEU A 138 -0.90 4.05 -5.84
N VAL A 139 -0.43 5.16 -5.29
CA VAL A 139 -0.83 6.52 -5.67
C VAL A 139 0.43 7.30 -6.00
N ARG A 140 0.59 7.71 -7.26
CA ARG A 140 1.73 8.52 -7.67
C ARG A 140 1.39 10.00 -7.64
N LEU A 141 2.16 10.76 -6.86
CA LEU A 141 2.12 12.22 -6.84
C LEU A 141 3.22 12.77 -7.76
N PRO A 142 2.87 13.53 -8.82
CA PRO A 142 3.86 14.12 -9.71
C PRO A 142 4.64 15.24 -9.01
N SER A 143 5.57 15.85 -9.73
CA SER A 143 6.24 17.08 -9.32
C SER A 143 5.23 18.14 -8.85
N PRO A 144 5.46 18.85 -7.73
CA PRO A 144 6.72 18.89 -6.98
C PRO A 144 6.94 17.73 -5.99
N ALA A 145 5.89 17.01 -5.60
CA ALA A 145 5.99 15.98 -4.56
C ALA A 145 6.87 14.78 -4.96
N ASN A 146 6.87 14.40 -6.24
CA ASN A 146 7.69 13.31 -6.80
C ASN A 146 7.72 12.04 -5.93
N SER A 147 6.56 11.66 -5.40
CA SER A 147 6.43 10.60 -4.40
C SER A 147 5.45 9.53 -4.85
N ASP A 148 5.80 8.28 -4.55
CA ASP A 148 4.89 7.13 -4.59
C ASP A 148 4.39 6.85 -3.18
N ILE A 149 3.06 6.91 -2.98
CA ILE A 149 2.44 6.39 -1.77
C ILE A 149 2.09 4.93 -2.03
N LEU A 150 2.81 4.02 -1.37
CA LEU A 150 2.63 2.59 -1.52
C LEU A 150 1.86 2.03 -0.32
N ILE A 151 0.70 1.42 -0.59
CA ILE A 151 -0.11 0.72 0.40
C ILE A 151 0.14 -0.77 0.21
N THR A 152 0.80 -1.43 1.16
CA THR A 152 1.02 -2.88 1.15
C THR A 152 0.05 -3.57 2.11
N VAL A 153 -0.72 -4.51 1.59
CA VAL A 153 -1.68 -5.31 2.35
C VAL A 153 -1.20 -6.76 2.34
N ASN A 154 -0.66 -7.21 3.48
CA ASN A 154 -0.24 -8.60 3.67
C ASN A 154 -1.43 -9.39 4.20
N ASN A 155 -1.72 -10.53 3.58
CA ASN A 155 -2.79 -11.42 4.02
C ASN A 155 -2.40 -12.89 3.82
N HIS A 156 -1.99 -13.58 4.88
CA HIS A 156 -1.72 -15.02 4.81
C HIS A 156 -3.01 -15.82 4.98
N VAL A 157 -3.94 -15.72 4.02
CA VAL A 157 -5.20 -16.45 4.14
C VAL A 157 -5.46 -17.27 2.87
N THR A 158 -5.34 -18.58 3.02
CA THR A 158 -5.74 -19.62 2.05
C THR A 158 -7.21 -19.56 1.61
N SER A 159 -8.07 -18.79 2.31
CA SER A 159 -9.51 -18.66 2.04
C SER A 159 -9.97 -17.29 1.52
N SER A 160 -9.11 -16.27 1.49
CA SER A 160 -9.48 -14.94 0.99
C SER A 160 -9.36 -14.94 -0.53
N SER A 161 -10.46 -14.67 -1.24
CA SER A 161 -10.40 -14.59 -2.69
C SER A 161 -9.54 -13.39 -3.13
N THR A 162 -8.72 -13.56 -4.17
CA THR A 162 -7.95 -12.47 -4.81
C THR A 162 -8.83 -11.24 -5.06
N ALA A 163 -10.07 -11.44 -5.49
CA ALA A 163 -11.02 -10.36 -5.76
C ALA A 163 -11.41 -9.57 -4.50
N THR A 164 -11.56 -10.23 -3.35
CA THR A 164 -11.84 -9.55 -2.08
C THR A 164 -10.68 -8.67 -1.66
N LEU A 165 -9.44 -9.17 -1.78
CA LEU A 165 -8.25 -8.43 -1.40
C LEU A 165 -7.98 -7.25 -2.35
N GLU A 166 -8.17 -7.44 -3.66
CA GLU A 166 -8.10 -6.36 -4.66
C GLU A 166 -9.15 -5.28 -4.37
N THR A 167 -10.40 -5.68 -4.13
CA THR A 167 -11.50 -4.72 -3.85
C THR A 167 -11.24 -3.93 -2.57
N LEU A 168 -10.77 -4.59 -1.52
CA LEU A 168 -10.39 -3.92 -0.28
C LEU A 168 -9.27 -2.91 -0.54
N THR A 169 -8.18 -3.33 -1.17
CA THR A 169 -7.02 -2.47 -1.47
C THR A 169 -7.42 -1.30 -2.38
N ALA A 170 -8.31 -1.51 -3.35
CA ALA A 170 -8.82 -0.44 -4.19
C ALA A 170 -9.68 0.56 -3.39
N THR A 171 -10.46 0.08 -2.42
CA THR A 171 -11.25 0.93 -1.51
C THR A 171 -10.34 1.77 -0.61
N LEU A 172 -9.28 1.14 -0.08
CA LEU A 172 -8.23 1.78 0.69
C LEU A 172 -7.57 2.92 -0.11
N VAL A 173 -7.08 2.63 -1.32
CA VAL A 173 -6.50 3.63 -2.23
C VAL A 173 -7.52 4.73 -2.55
N HIS A 174 -8.79 4.38 -2.78
CA HIS A 174 -9.82 5.34 -3.09
C HIS A 174 -10.13 6.29 -1.93
N SER A 175 -10.08 5.81 -0.69
CA SER A 175 -10.30 6.63 0.50
C SER A 175 -9.15 7.59 0.82
N LEU A 176 -7.96 7.36 0.25
CA LEU A 176 -6.78 8.17 0.54
C LEU A 176 -6.96 9.61 0.05
N SER A 177 -6.64 10.56 0.93
CA SER A 177 -6.68 11.99 0.66
C SER A 177 -5.48 12.68 1.31
N VAL A 178 -4.73 13.45 0.51
CA VAL A 178 -3.68 14.35 1.01
C VAL A 178 -4.35 15.62 1.52
N VAL A 179 -4.21 15.89 2.82
CA VAL A 179 -4.78 17.05 3.51
C VAL A 179 -3.77 18.19 3.57
N ASP A 180 -2.50 17.88 3.86
CA ASP A 180 -1.41 18.85 3.90
C ASP A 180 -0.30 18.48 2.90
N PRO A 181 -0.27 19.14 1.73
CA PRO A 181 0.79 18.98 0.73
C PRO A 181 2.21 19.26 1.22
N ALA A 182 2.38 20.05 2.29
CA ALA A 182 3.70 20.43 2.81
C ALA A 182 4.51 19.22 3.28
N LEU A 183 3.86 18.09 3.55
CA LEU A 183 4.50 16.80 3.84
C LEU A 183 5.56 16.40 2.80
N PHE A 184 5.37 16.79 1.53
CA PHE A 184 6.24 16.38 0.43
C PHE A 184 7.26 17.44 0.00
N VAL A 185 7.34 18.59 0.67
CA VAL A 185 8.10 19.77 0.22
C VAL A 185 9.24 20.13 1.20
N ALA A 186 9.75 19.17 1.95
CA ALA A 186 10.84 19.37 2.90
C ALA A 186 12.23 19.32 2.24
#